data_AF-A0A0F9LMD4-F1
#
_entry.id   AF-A0A0F9LMD4-F1
#
_cell.length_a   1.000
_cell.length_b   1.000
_cell.length_c   1.000
_cell.angle_alpha   90.00
_cell.angle_beta   90.00
_cell.angle_gamma   90.00
#
_symmetry.space_group_name_H-M   'P 1'
#
loop_
_entity.id
_entity.type
_entity.pdbx_description
1 polymer ?
#
loop_
_entity_poly.entity_id
_entity_poly.type
_entity_poly.pdbx_seq_one_letter_code
_entity_poly.pdbx_strand_id
1 'polypeptide(L)'
;MLSRWTDHTGKDHRVRDCFTRNQQLIDLTMQPDEIKETMDETIALSTVPKSNKQIGFHFLKFAGKYELVKIADYPNDFLSFLSAPY
;
A
#
# COMPACT_ATOMS: atom_id res chain seq x y z
N MET A 1 -0.68 -2.24 -36.48
CA MET A 1 0.18 -1.11 -36.06
C MET A 1 1.63 -1.39 -36.46
N LEU A 2 2.03 -1.01 -37.67
CA LEU A 2 3.35 -1.30 -38.25
C LEU A 2 4.25 -0.05 -38.38
N SER A 3 3.72 1.13 -38.08
CA SER A 3 4.44 2.40 -38.20
C SER A 3 5.62 2.45 -37.24
N ARG A 4 6.70 3.10 -37.69
CA ARG A 4 7.91 3.38 -36.92
C ARG A 4 8.09 4.89 -36.78
N TRP A 5 8.74 5.32 -35.72
CA TRP A 5 9.11 6.71 -35.51
C TRP A 5 10.43 6.77 -34.74
N THR A 6 11.17 7.85 -34.94
CA THR A 6 12.43 8.11 -34.24
C THR A 6 12.17 9.13 -33.14
N ASP A 7 12.60 8.83 -31.93
CA ASP A 7 12.43 9.74 -30.80
C ASP A 7 13.48 10.87 -30.78
N HIS A 8 13.35 11.77 -29.82
CA HIS A 8 14.28 12.90 -29.63
C HIS A 8 15.72 12.48 -29.27
N THR A 9 15.95 11.22 -28.91
CA THR A 9 17.27 10.64 -28.64
C THR A 9 17.88 9.95 -29.88
N GLY A 10 17.17 9.99 -31.01
CA GLY A 10 17.59 9.31 -32.24
C GLY A 10 17.30 7.81 -32.23
N LYS A 11 16.52 7.30 -31.26
CA LYS A 11 16.19 5.88 -31.16
C LYS A 11 14.91 5.57 -31.94
N ASP A 12 14.98 4.54 -32.76
CA ASP A 12 13.85 4.04 -33.51
C ASP A 12 12.93 3.15 -32.64
N HIS A 13 11.63 3.43 -32.73
CA HIS A 13 10.60 2.66 -32.04
C HIS A 13 9.54 2.15 -33.01
N ARG A 14 8.98 0.98 -32.71
CA ARG A 14 7.79 0.46 -33.39
C ARG A 14 6.56 0.80 -32.54
N VAL A 15 5.50 1.30 -33.18
CA VAL A 15 4.26 1.67 -32.48
C VAL A 15 3.68 0.50 -31.68
N ARG A 16 3.74 -0.73 -32.21
CA ARG A 16 3.28 -1.94 -31.50
C ARG A 16 4.04 -2.18 -30.20
N ASP A 17 5.37 -2.05 -30.22
CA ASP A 17 6.21 -2.32 -29.05
C ASP A 17 5.98 -1.26 -27.97
N CYS A 18 5.85 0.01 -28.37
CA CYS A 18 5.44 1.08 -27.46
C CYS A 18 4.05 0.83 -26.86
N PHE A 19 3.10 0.35 -27.66
CA PHE A 19 1.75 0.02 -27.18
C PHE A 19 1.80 -1.08 -26.12
N THR A 20 2.49 -2.21 -26.39
CA THR A 20 2.62 -3.32 -25.43
C THR A 20 3.31 -2.87 -24.14
N ARG A 21 4.35 -2.02 -24.23
CA ARG A 21 4.97 -1.41 -23.05
C ARG A 21 3.98 -0.53 -22.28
N ASN A 22 3.22 0.30 -22.97
CA ASN A 22 2.26 1.21 -22.33
C ASN A 22 1.10 0.45 -21.68
N GLN A 23 0.70 -0.71 -22.21
CA GLN A 23 -0.28 -1.58 -21.54
C GLN A 23 0.22 -1.95 -20.14
N GLN A 24 1.46 -2.42 -20.00
CA GLN A 24 2.01 -2.76 -18.68
C GLN A 24 2.16 -1.56 -17.74
N LEU A 25 2.39 -0.36 -18.29
CA LEU A 25 2.63 0.85 -17.49
C LEU A 25 1.35 1.58 -17.04
N ILE A 26 0.26 1.45 -17.80
CA ILE A 26 -0.94 2.29 -17.62
C ILE A 26 -2.17 1.44 -17.33
N ASP A 27 -2.29 0.26 -17.95
CA ASP A 27 -3.46 -0.59 -17.78
C ASP A 27 -3.32 -1.42 -16.50
N LEU A 28 -4.15 -1.09 -15.50
CA LEU A 28 -4.15 -1.78 -14.20
C LEU A 28 -4.50 -3.27 -14.32
N THR A 29 -5.14 -3.70 -15.42
CA THR A 29 -5.44 -5.12 -15.66
C THR A 29 -4.24 -5.90 -16.20
N MET A 30 -3.24 -5.19 -16.73
CA MET A 30 -2.02 -5.76 -17.32
C MET A 30 -0.79 -5.59 -16.42
N GLN A 31 -1.00 -5.39 -15.11
CA GLN A 31 0.08 -5.34 -14.13
C GLN A 31 0.83 -6.70 -14.07
N PRO A 32 2.16 -6.69 -13.88
CA PRO A 32 2.94 -7.92 -13.73
C PRO A 32 2.41 -8.82 -12.61
N ASP A 33 2.42 -10.14 -12.85
CA ASP A 33 1.90 -11.11 -11.88
C ASP A 33 2.64 -11.07 -10.55
N GLU A 34 3.97 -10.92 -10.57
CA GLU A 34 4.80 -10.82 -9.35
C GLU A 34 4.37 -9.66 -8.44
N ILE A 35 3.91 -8.53 -9.01
CA ILE A 35 3.50 -7.36 -8.24
C ILE A 35 2.16 -7.62 -7.58
N LYS A 36 1.22 -8.20 -8.32
CA LYS A 36 -0.09 -8.59 -7.77
C LYS A 36 0.07 -9.61 -6.64
N GLU A 37 0.88 -10.65 -6.87
CA GLU A 37 1.18 -11.66 -5.85
C GLU A 37 1.81 -11.04 -4.60
N THR A 38 2.82 -10.18 -4.77
CA THR A 38 3.46 -9.50 -3.62
C THR A 38 2.46 -8.64 -2.84
N MET A 39 1.55 -7.95 -3.53
CA MET A 39 0.51 -7.15 -2.88
C MET A 39 -0.48 -8.04 -2.12
N ASP A 40 -0.96 -9.11 -2.75
CA ASP A 40 -1.90 -10.06 -2.15
C ASP A 40 -1.29 -10.76 -0.92
N GLU A 41 -0.04 -11.19 -1.01
CA GLU A 41 0.71 -11.78 0.11
C GLU A 41 0.87 -10.77 1.25
N THR A 42 1.25 -9.53 0.94
CA THR A 42 1.41 -8.47 1.95
C THR A 42 0.11 -8.20 2.69
N ILE A 43 -1.02 -8.15 1.96
CA ILE A 43 -2.35 -7.97 2.54
C ILE A 43 -2.71 -9.18 3.40
N ALA A 44 -2.57 -10.40 2.89
CA ALA A 44 -2.91 -11.62 3.61
C ALA A 44 -2.14 -11.75 4.93
N LEU A 45 -0.84 -11.43 4.93
CA LEU A 45 0.01 -11.46 6.12
C LEU A 45 -0.33 -10.35 7.12
N SER A 46 -0.78 -9.18 6.63
CA SER A 46 -1.03 -8.00 7.47
C SER A 46 -2.45 -7.96 8.05
N THR A 47 -3.41 -8.65 7.43
CA THR A 47 -4.85 -8.63 7.80
C THR A 47 -5.22 -9.78 8.75
N VAL A 48 -4.24 -10.35 9.46
CA VAL A 48 -4.52 -11.34 10.50
C VAL A 48 -5.13 -10.62 11.71
N PRO A 49 -6.33 -10.99 12.18
CA PRO A 49 -6.99 -10.31 13.28
C PRO A 49 -6.14 -10.33 14.55
N LYS A 50 -5.78 -9.14 15.05
CA LYS A 50 -4.95 -9.01 16.26
C LYS A 50 -5.85 -8.98 17.50
N SER A 51 -5.65 -9.93 18.42
CA SER A 51 -6.29 -9.88 19.74
C SER A 51 -5.30 -9.35 20.79
N ASN A 52 -5.20 -8.03 20.92
CA ASN A 52 -4.34 -7.39 21.92
C ASN A 52 -5.13 -7.11 23.21
N LYS A 53 -5.12 -8.09 24.14
CA LYS A 53 -5.83 -8.01 25.43
C LYS A 53 -5.45 -6.80 26.29
N GLN A 54 -4.28 -6.19 26.07
CA GLN A 54 -3.76 -5.06 26.86
C GLN A 54 -3.54 -3.79 26.02
N ILE A 55 -4.29 -3.61 24.93
CA ILE A 55 -4.10 -2.47 24.02
C ILE A 55 -4.18 -1.10 24.72
N GLY A 56 -5.03 -0.97 25.74
CA GLY A 56 -5.13 0.24 26.58
C GLY A 56 -3.83 0.60 27.31
N PHE A 57 -3.19 -0.39 27.93
CA PHE A 57 -1.92 -0.20 28.61
C PHE A 57 -0.80 0.18 27.63
N HIS A 58 -0.72 -0.52 26.49
CA HIS A 58 0.27 -0.22 25.46
C HIS A 58 0.08 1.18 24.86
N PHE A 59 -1.17 1.59 24.64
CA PHE A 59 -1.52 2.90 24.13
C PHE A 59 -1.12 4.02 25.10
N LEU A 60 -1.46 3.90 26.39
CA LEU A 60 -1.07 4.90 27.39
C LEU A 60 0.46 4.96 27.57
N LYS A 61 1.15 3.82 27.52
CA LYS A 61 2.62 3.78 27.52
C LYS A 61 3.21 4.51 26.31
N PHE A 62 2.63 4.33 25.12
CA PHE A 62 3.03 5.03 23.91
C PHE A 62 2.79 6.53 24.04
N ALA A 63 1.60 6.95 24.49
CA ALA A 63 1.27 8.35 24.66
C ALA A 63 2.20 9.05 25.68
N GLY A 64 2.51 8.38 26.79
CA GLY A 64 3.46 8.89 27.79
C GLY A 64 4.89 9.01 27.26
N LYS A 65 5.35 8.06 26.44
CA LYS A 65 6.69 8.09 25.83
C LYS A 65 6.90 9.29 24.90
N TYR A 66 5.85 9.71 24.20
CA TYR A 66 5.92 10.78 23.19
C TYR A 66 5.20 12.06 23.63
N GLU A 67 4.90 12.21 24.91
CA GLU A 67 4.25 13.39 25.49
C GLU A 67 2.93 13.78 24.78
N LEU A 68 2.15 12.78 24.36
CA LEU A 68 0.88 12.97 23.65
C LEU A 68 -0.26 13.25 24.64
N VAL A 69 -0.14 14.33 25.40
CA VAL A 69 -1.06 14.69 26.51
C VAL A 69 -2.52 14.70 26.06
N LYS A 70 -2.82 15.35 24.94
CA LYS A 70 -4.19 15.45 24.43
C LYS A 70 -4.80 14.10 24.04
N ILE A 71 -4.00 13.18 23.53
CA ILE A 71 -4.47 11.85 23.14
C ILE A 71 -4.64 10.97 24.39
N ALA A 72 -3.79 11.14 25.40
CA ALA A 72 -3.88 10.45 26.69
C ALA A 72 -5.10 10.90 27.52
N ASP A 73 -5.57 12.14 27.37
CA ASP A 73 -6.77 12.66 28.05
C ASP A 73 -8.07 12.00 27.56
N TYR A 74 -8.10 11.55 26.29
CA TYR A 74 -9.29 10.95 25.66
C TYR A 74 -9.01 9.53 25.13
N PRO A 75 -8.58 8.58 25.99
CA PRO A 75 -8.10 7.28 25.51
C PRO A 75 -9.20 6.43 24.88
N ASN A 76 -10.44 6.54 25.36
CA ASN A 76 -11.56 5.74 24.87
C ASN A 76 -11.88 5.97 23.39
N ASP A 77 -11.66 7.19 22.90
CA ASP A 77 -11.87 7.56 21.49
C ASP A 77 -10.95 6.73 20.58
N PHE A 78 -9.73 6.44 21.06
CA PHE A 78 -8.74 5.66 20.33
C PHE A 78 -8.89 4.16 20.55
N LEU A 79 -9.25 3.73 21.76
CA LEU A 79 -9.36 2.30 22.08
C LEU A 79 -10.47 1.60 21.31
N SER A 80 -11.53 2.32 20.92
CA SER A 80 -12.64 1.79 20.14
C SER A 80 -12.18 1.14 18.83
N PHE A 81 -11.32 1.82 18.06
CA PHE A 81 -10.80 1.29 16.79
C PHE A 81 -9.50 0.49 16.97
N LEU A 82 -8.68 0.78 17.99
CA LEU A 82 -7.44 0.04 18.24
C LEU A 82 -7.69 -1.38 18.76
N SER A 83 -8.85 -1.64 19.38
CA SER A 83 -9.26 -2.97 19.85
C SER A 83 -10.12 -3.75 18.86
N ALA A 84 -10.48 -3.15 17.72
CA ALA A 84 -11.36 -3.77 16.75
C ALA A 84 -10.65 -4.92 16.00
N PRO A 85 -11.31 -6.07 15.82
CA PRO A 85 -10.76 -7.24 15.12
C PRO A 85 -11.01 -7.13 13.61
N TYR A 86 -10.36 -6.16 12.96
CA TYR A 86 -10.36 -6.09 11.49
C TYR A 86 -9.34 -7.06 10.89
#